data_AF-A0A943E9B1-F1
#
_entry.id   AF-A0A943E9B1-F1
#
_cell.length_a   1.000
_cell.length_b   1.000
_cell.length_c   1.000
_cell.angle_alpha   90.00
_cell.angle_beta   90.00
_cell.angle_gamma   90.00
#
_symmetry.space_group_name_H-M   'P 1'
#
loop_
_entity.id
_entity.type
_entity.pdbx_description
1 polymer ?
#
loop_
_entity_poly.entity_id
_entity_poly.type
_entity_poly.pdbx_seq_one_letter_code
_entity_poly.pdbx_strand_id
1 'polypeptide(L)' 'MTPVPSSLQNRTFHVITFGCQMNKHDSERIVGMLEAEGARRVDSIEESEIVVY' A
#
# COMPACT_ATOMS: atom_id res chain seq x y z
N MET A 1 8.22 0.92 25.82
CA MET A 1 7.98 1.47 24.47
C MET A 1 6.69 0.85 23.98
N THR A 2 5.59 1.58 24.04
CA THR A 2 4.30 1.12 23.51
C THR A 2 4.44 1.06 21.99
N PRO A 3 4.12 -0.05 21.29
CA PRO A 3 4.06 -0.01 19.84
C PRO A 3 3.02 1.03 19.47
N VAL A 4 3.45 2.04 18.72
CA VAL A 4 2.54 3.02 18.14
C VAL A 4 1.59 2.20 17.27
N PRO A 5 0.27 2.22 17.50
CA PRO A 5 -0.63 1.47 16.64
C PRO A 5 -0.52 2.06 15.24
N SER A 6 0.13 1.32 14.34
CA SER A 6 0.16 1.63 12.92
C SER A 6 -1.28 1.83 12.47
N SER A 7 -1.61 3.05 12.04
CA SER A 7 -2.99 3.46 11.71
C SER A 7 -3.58 2.65 10.54
N LEU A 8 -2.74 1.87 9.86
CA LEU A 8 -3.05 1.06 8.69
C LEU A 8 -3.22 -0.43 8.98
N GLN A 9 -3.13 -0.88 10.24
CA GLN A 9 -3.38 -2.27 10.58
C GLN A 9 -4.77 -2.71 10.09
N ASN A 10 -4.81 -3.82 9.35
CA ASN A 10 -5.99 -4.40 8.71
C ASN A 10 -6.63 -3.55 7.59
N ARG A 11 -6.01 -2.46 7.14
CA ARG A 11 -6.51 -1.70 5.99
C ARG A 11 -6.17 -2.39 4.68
N THR A 12 -7.03 -2.27 3.67
CA THR A 12 -6.72 -2.75 2.32
C THR A 12 -6.25 -1.63 1.41
N PHE A 13 -5.26 -1.91 0.55
CA PHE A 13 -4.76 -0.92 -0.41
C PHE A 13 -4.55 -1.50 -1.81
N HIS A 14 -4.72 -0.64 -2.81
CA HIS A 14 -4.46 -0.95 -4.21
C HIS A 14 -3.50 0.09 -4.81
N VAL A 15 -2.49 -0.40 -5.53
CA VAL A 15 -1.48 0.46 -6.17
C VAL A 15 -1.63 0.33 -7.68
N ILE A 16 -1.99 1.43 -8.32
CA ILE A 16 -2.13 1.59 -9.76
C ILE A 16 -0.84 2.23 -10.24
N THR A 17 -0.22 1.66 -11.27
CA THR A 17 1.02 2.20 -11.81
C THR A 17 0.83 2.52 -13.28
N PHE A 18 1.01 3.78 -13.65
CA PHE A 18 0.94 4.20 -15.06
C PHE A 18 2.31 3.98 -15.72
N GLY A 19 2.59 2.73 -16.09
CA GLY A 19 3.45 2.31 -17.22
C GLY A 19 4.88 2.85 -17.37
N CYS A 20 5.44 3.61 -16.44
CA CYS A 20 6.81 4.15 -16.54
C CYS A 20 7.76 3.36 -15.64
N GLN A 21 8.93 2.95 -16.16
CA GLN A 21 9.91 2.12 -15.44
C GLN A 21 10.33 2.72 -14.08
N MET A 22 10.35 4.06 -13.98
CA MET A 22 10.67 4.79 -12.75
C MET A 22 9.59 4.57 -11.67
N ASN A 23 8.31 4.50 -12.06
CA ASN A 23 7.19 4.30 -11.13
C ASN A 23 7.16 2.88 -10.54
N LYS A 24 7.81 1.90 -11.16
CA LYS A 24 7.77 0.51 -10.68
C LYS A 24 8.53 0.33 -9.37
N HIS A 25 9.69 0.98 -9.25
CA HIS A 25 10.52 0.90 -8.03
C HIS A 25 9.93 1.69 -6.86
N ASP A 26 9.36 2.88 -7.14
CA ASP A 26 8.64 3.66 -6.13
C ASP A 26 7.37 2.93 -5.66
N SER A 27 6.67 2.26 -6.58
CA SER A 27 5.50 1.45 -6.23
C SER A 27 5.87 0.27 -5.33
N GLU A 28 6.97 -0.43 -5.60
CA GLU A 28 7.48 -1.51 -4.73
C GLU A 28 7.83 -0.98 -3.33
N ARG A 29 8.43 0.21 -3.24
CA ARG A 29 8.72 0.86 -1.94
C ARG A 29 7.44 1.19 -1.17
N ILE A 30 6.44 1.76 -1.84
CA ILE A 30 5.17 2.13 -1.21
C ILE A 30 4.42 0.88 -0.74
N VAL A 31 4.39 -0.17 -1.57
CA VAL A 31 3.80 -1.47 -1.19
C VAL A 31 4.48 -2.00 0.08
N GLY A 32 5.81 -2.06 0.11
CA GLY A 32 6.54 -2.57 1.27
C GLY A 32 6.34 -1.74 2.54
N MET A 33 6.19 -0.42 2.42
CA MET A 33 5.87 0.45 3.55
C MET A 33 4.46 0.19 4.08
N LEU A 34 3.47 0.07 3.20
CA LEU A 34 2.08 -0.19 3.57
C LEU A 34 1.93 -1.58 4.21
N GLU A 35 2.61 -2.60 3.67
CA GLU A 35 2.66 -3.94 4.26
C GLU A 35 3.36 -3.96 5.63
N ALA A 36 4.44 -3.20 5.79
CA ALA A 36 5.13 -3.06 7.08
C ALA A 36 4.26 -2.40 8.16
N GLU A 37 3.36 -1.48 7.77
CA GLU A 37 2.35 -0.87 8.64
C GLU A 37 1.12 -1.77 8.89
N GLY A 38 1.09 -2.98 8.31
CA GLY A 38 0.02 -3.96 8.51
C GLY A 38 -1.18 -3.82 7.57
N ALA A 39 -1.03 -3.05 6.49
CA ALA A 39 -2.01 -2.99 5.42
C ALA A 39 -1.87 -4.18 4.47
N ARG A 40 -2.96 -4.58 3.84
CA ARG A 40 -3.02 -5.72 2.91
C ARG A 40 -3.29 -5.23 1.49
N ARG A 41 -2.49 -5.72 0.54
CA ARG A 41 -2.72 -5.45 -0.87
C ARG A 41 -3.97 -6.19 -1.37
N VAL A 42 -4.75 -5.53 -2.22
CA VAL A 42 -5.88 -6.11 -2.96
C VAL A 42 -5.71 -5.93 -4.47
N ASP A 43 -6.39 -6.75 -5.24
CA ASP A 43 -6.31 -6.77 -6.71
C ASP A 43 -7.21 -5.74 -7.39
N SER A 44 -8.18 -5.17 -6.66
CA SER A 44 -9.18 -4.23 -7.20
C SER A 44 -9.26 -2.96 -6.36
N ILE A 45 -9.55 -1.83 -7.01
CA ILE A 45 -9.82 -0.55 -6.34
C ILE A 45 -11.06 -0.66 -5.45
N GLU A 46 -12.09 -1.39 -5.89
CA GLU A 46 -13.35 -1.56 -5.16
C GLU A 46 -13.18 -2.27 -3.82
N GLU A 47 -12.14 -3.09 -3.68
CA GLU A 47 -11.81 -3.83 -2.46
C GLU A 47 -10.80 -3.07 -1.58
N SER A 48 -10.33 -1.92 -2.05
CA SER A 48 -9.30 -1.12 -1.39
C SER A 48 -9.90 0.05 -0.61
N GLU A 49 -9.40 0.26 0.60
CA GLU A 49 -9.69 1.46 1.38
C GLU A 49 -8.74 2.61 1.03
N ILE A 50 -7.58 2.26 0.46
CA ILE A 50 -6.51 3.19 0.10
C ILE A 50 -6.09 2.94 -1.34
N VAL A 51 -6.17 3.96 -2.18
CA VAL A 51 -5.74 3.90 -3.58
C VAL A 51 -4.50 4.77 -3.76
N VAL A 52 -3.44 4.17 -4.30
CA VAL A 52 -2.20 4.85 -4.67
C VAL A 52 -2.08 4.84 -6.19
N TYR A 53 -1.76 5.98 -6.79
CA TYR A 53 -1.65 6.20 -8.24
C TYR A 53 -0.22 6.48 -8.68
#